data_AF-A0A661UTT7-F1
#
_entry.id   AF-A0A661UTT7-F1
#
_cell.length_a   1.000
_cell.length_b   1.000
_cell.length_c   1.000
_cell.angle_alpha   90.00
_cell.angle_beta   90.00
_cell.angle_gamma   90.00
#
_symmetry.space_group_name_H-M   'P 1'
#
loop_
_entity.id
_entity.type
_entity.pdbx_description
1 polymer ?
#
loop_
_entity_poly.entity_id
_entity_poly.type
_entity_poly.pdbx_seq_one_letter_code
_entity_poly.pdbx_strand_id
1 'polypeptide(L)' 'FIPQTPNGILHEMKLLIENISDDVKNCVFRSNHASNYLPIKGRLSRDRDKIVSEINQTLEHPENVRPEFMRRL' A
#
# COMPACT_ATOMS: atom_id res chain seq x y z
N PHE A 1 -5.76 22.87 -2.84
CA PHE A 1 -5.17 21.53 -2.71
C PHE A 1 -5.29 21.11 -1.26
N ILE A 2 -5.80 19.90 -0.98
CA ILE A 2 -5.91 19.35 0.37
C ILE A 2 -5.03 18.08 0.40
N PRO A 3 -3.97 18.03 1.23
CA PRO A 3 -3.12 16.85 1.32
C PRO A 3 -3.88 15.69 1.99
N GLN A 4 -3.70 14.48 1.47
CA GLN A 4 -4.27 13.27 2.07
C GLN A 4 -3.55 12.90 3.38
N THR A 5 -4.29 12.27 4.29
CA THR A 5 -3.72 11.69 5.51
C THR A 5 -3.01 10.36 5.20
N PRO A 6 -2.11 9.86 6.08
CA PRO A 6 -1.51 8.53 5.94
C PRO A 6 -2.56 7.43 5.73
N ASN A 7 -3.60 7.42 6.57
CA ASN A 7 -4.70 6.44 6.46
C ASN A 7 -5.49 6.62 5.16
N GLY A 8 -5.73 7.86 4.73
CA GLY A 8 -6.37 8.14 3.44
C GLY A 8 -5.59 7.53 2.27
N ILE A 9 -4.27 7.69 2.27
CA ILE A 9 -3.39 7.10 1.24
C ILE A 9 -3.42 5.57 1.28
N LEU A 10 -3.44 4.96 2.47
CA LEU A 10 -3.58 3.51 2.60
C LEU A 10 -4.94 3.00 2.12
N HIS A 11 -6.04 3.72 2.40
CA HIS A 11 -7.37 3.39 1.90
C HIS A 11 -7.46 3.50 0.38
N GLU A 12 -6.91 4.56 -0.22
CA GLU A 12 -6.86 4.70 -1.68
C GLU A 12 -6.03 3.59 -2.33
N MET A 13 -4.89 3.24 -1.72
CA MET A 13 -4.05 2.14 -2.20
C MET A 13 -4.78 0.79 -2.11
N LYS A 14 -5.50 0.52 -1.01
CA LYS A 14 -6.35 -0.67 -0.90
C LYS A 14 -7.40 -0.72 -2.00
N LEU A 15 -8.14 0.38 -2.18
CA LEU A 15 -9.20 0.48 -3.18
C LEU A 15 -8.66 0.24 -4.60
N LEU A 16 -7.50 0.81 -4.92
CA LEU A 16 -6.82 0.55 -6.19
C LEU A 16 -6.56 -0.95 -6.38
N ILE A 17 -5.97 -1.61 -5.38
CA ILE A 17 -5.56 -3.01 -5.47
C ILE A 17 -6.78 -3.96 -5.56
N GLU A 18 -7.85 -3.66 -4.84
CA GLU A 18 -9.11 -4.42 -4.87
C GLU A 18 -9.84 -4.31 -6.21
N ASN A 19 -9.69 -3.19 -6.93
CA ASN A 19 -10.38 -2.96 -8.20
C ASN A 19 -9.52 -3.28 -9.44
N ILE A 20 -8.28 -3.76 -9.25
CA ILE A 20 -7.48 -4.27 -10.38
C ILE A 20 -8.05 -5.62 -10.82
N SER A 21 -8.26 -5.72 -12.14
CA SER A 21 -8.81 -6.92 -12.78
C SER A 21 -8.05 -8.20 -12.43
N ASP A 22 -8.78 -9.29 -12.22
CA ASP A 22 -8.25 -10.64 -11.96
C ASP A 22 -7.38 -11.18 -13.11
N ASP A 23 -7.60 -10.70 -14.33
CA ASP A 23 -6.86 -11.14 -15.51
C ASP A 23 -5.49 -10.48 -15.67
N VAL A 24 -5.09 -9.59 -14.75
CA VAL A 24 -3.79 -8.93 -14.80
C VAL A 24 -2.67 -9.98 -14.82
N LYS A 25 -1.77 -9.91 -15.81
CA LYS A 25 -0.60 -10.79 -15.92
C LYS A 25 0.67 -9.98 -15.79
N ASN A 26 1.69 -10.57 -15.15
CA ASN A 26 3.04 -10.04 -15.08
C ASN A 26 3.17 -8.61 -14.50
N CYS A 27 2.19 -8.13 -13.75
CA CYS A 27 2.26 -6.82 -13.10
C CYS A 27 3.03 -6.91 -11.77
N VAL A 28 4.13 -6.19 -11.68
CA VAL A 28 4.93 -6.03 -10.46
C VAL A 28 4.49 -4.76 -9.75
N PHE A 29 4.06 -4.87 -8.49
CA PHE A 29 3.64 -3.74 -7.66
C PHE A 29 4.66 -3.45 -6.56
N ARG A 30 5.00 -2.17 -6.39
CA ARG A 30 6.02 -1.70 -5.46
C ARG A 30 5.57 -0.41 -4.80
N SER A 31 5.59 -0.41 -3.47
CA SER A 31 5.49 0.79 -2.63
C SER A 31 6.67 0.83 -1.64
N ASN A 32 7.81 0.25 -2.00
CA ASN A 32 8.95 0.06 -1.10
C ASN A 32 9.95 1.24 -1.06
N HIS A 33 9.61 2.39 -1.64
CA HIS A 33 10.43 3.58 -1.58
C HIS A 33 10.46 4.17 -0.15
N ALA A 34 11.54 4.86 0.21
CA ALA A 34 11.74 5.43 1.55
C ALA A 34 10.57 6.36 1.95
N SER A 35 10.04 7.11 0.98
CA SER A 35 8.94 8.05 1.18
C SER A 35 7.55 7.42 1.32
N ASN A 36 7.37 6.11 1.26
CA ASN A 36 6.05 5.49 1.40
C ASN A 36 5.73 5.11 2.86
N TYR A 37 4.44 5.12 3.18
CA TYR A 37 3.93 4.77 4.51
C TYR A 37 4.02 3.27 4.83
N LEU A 38 3.87 2.42 3.82
CA LEU A 38 3.89 0.96 3.95
C LEU A 38 4.74 0.35 2.83
N PRO A 39 5.89 -0.27 3.13
CA PRO A 39 6.73 -0.89 2.11
C PRO A 39 6.11 -2.17 1.56
N ILE A 40 5.51 -2.10 0.37
CA ILE A 40 4.90 -3.25 -0.31
C ILE A 40 5.77 -3.75 -1.47
N LYS A 41 5.88 -5.08 -1.60
CA LYS A 41 6.54 -5.75 -2.72
C LYS A 41 5.78 -7.02 -3.12
N GLY A 42 5.10 -7.01 -4.27
CA GLY A 42 4.44 -8.22 -4.80
C GLY A 42 4.25 -8.22 -6.32
N ARG A 43 3.65 -9.27 -6.84
CA ARG A 43 3.07 -9.39 -8.18
C ARG A 43 1.55 -9.44 -8.05
N LEU A 44 0.83 -8.50 -8.66
CA LEU A 44 -0.62 -8.38 -8.44
C LEU A 44 -1.41 -9.64 -8.82
N SER A 45 -0.95 -10.34 -9.86
CA SER A 45 -1.58 -11.59 -10.32
C SER A 45 -1.48 -12.76 -9.33
N ARG A 46 -0.77 -12.61 -8.21
CA ARG A 46 -0.52 -13.68 -7.21
C ARG A 46 -0.67 -13.20 -5.78
N ASP A 47 -0.20 -11.98 -5.51
CA ASP A 47 -0.02 -11.46 -4.16
C ASP A 47 -1.12 -10.46 -3.76
N ARG A 48 -2.19 -10.30 -4.55
CA ARG A 48 -3.23 -9.29 -4.28
C ARG A 48 -3.81 -9.42 -2.87
N ASP A 49 -4.29 -10.59 -2.50
CA ASP A 49 -4.95 -10.79 -1.19
C ASP A 49 -3.97 -10.59 -0.04
N LYS A 50 -2.71 -10.97 -0.24
CA LYS A 50 -1.63 -10.69 0.70
C LYS A 50 -1.40 -9.19 0.85
N ILE A 51 -1.30 -8.45 -0.26
CA ILE A 51 -1.12 -6.99 -0.25
C ILE A 51 -2.30 -6.31 0.45
N VAL A 52 -3.54 -6.71 0.16
CA VAL A 52 -4.74 -6.17 0.81
C VAL A 52 -4.71 -6.47 2.32
N SER A 53 -4.31 -7.67 2.71
CA SER A 53 -4.15 -8.04 4.13
C SER A 53 -3.10 -7.19 4.85
N GLU A 54 -1.93 -6.95 4.23
CA GLU A 54 -0.89 -6.08 4.80
C GLU A 54 -1.40 -4.64 4.99
N ILE A 55 -2.20 -4.14 4.05
CA ILE A 55 -2.81 -2.80 4.17
C ILE A 55 -3.83 -2.77 5.30
N ASN A 56 -4.71 -3.78 5.40
CA ASN A 56 -5.70 -3.87 6.50
C ASN A 56 -5.02 -3.92 7.87
N GLN A 57 -3.97 -4.74 8.03
CA GLN A 57 -3.20 -4.82 9.27
C GLN A 57 -2.59 -3.47 9.64
N THR A 58 -2.09 -2.71 8.66
CA THR A 58 -1.51 -1.39 8.90
C THR A 58 -2.58 -0.34 9.25
N LEU A 59 -3.79 -0.46 8.70
CA LEU A 59 -4.92 0.39 9.05
C LEU A 59 -5.45 0.10 10.47
N GLU A 60 -5.44 -1.18 10.88
CA GLU A 60 -5.82 -1.61 12.24
C GLU A 60 -4.76 -1.27 13.29
N HIS A 61 -3.49 -1.22 12.87
CA HIS A 61 -2.33 -0.92 13.70
C HIS A 61 -1.54 0.29 13.13
N PRO A 62 -2.03 1.52 13.31
CA PRO A 62 -1.39 2.72 12.77
C PRO A 62 0.07 2.92 13.21
N GLU A 63 0.48 2.33 14.32
CA GLU A 63 1.87 2.29 14.80
C GLU A 63 2.83 1.60 13.83
N ASN A 64 2.32 0.74 12.93
CA ASN A 64 3.12 0.04 11.92
C ASN A 64 3.39 0.90 10.68
N VAL A 65 2.74 2.07 10.55
CA VAL A 65 3.03 3.02 9.49
C VAL A 65 4.43 3.58 9.67
N ARG A 66 5.20 3.68 8.57
CA ARG A 66 6.51 4.33 8.60
C ARG A 66 6.37 5.78 9.11
N PRO A 67 7.03 6.15 10.22
CA PRO A 67 6.93 7.49 10.77
C PRO A 67 7.43 8.56 9.80
N GLU A 68 6.84 9.76 9.86
CA GLU A 68 7.12 10.85 8.91
C GLU A 68 8.60 11.23 8.87
N PHE A 69 9.27 11.28 10.02
CA PHE A 69 10.70 11.60 10.10
C PHE A 69 11.61 10.54 9.47
N MET A 70 11.11 9.31 9.30
CA MET A 70 11.79 8.20 8.61
C MET A 70 11.47 8.14 7.11
N ARG A 71 10.48 8.91 6.61
CA ARG A 71 10.08 8.96 5.19
C ARG A 71 10.95 9.90 4.35
N ARG A 72 12.23 10.06 4.70
CA ARG A 72 13.18 10.95 4.01
C ARG A 72 13.95 10.20 2.93
N LEU A 73 14.23 10.91 1.83
CA LEU A 73 15.03 10.49 0.68
C LEU A 73 16.52 10.39 1.02
#